data_AF-A0A3S0XE60-F1
#
_entry.id   AF-A0A3S0XE60-F1
#
_cell.length_a   1.000
_cell.length_b   1.000
_cell.length_c   1.000
_cell.angle_alpha   90.00
_cell.angle_beta   90.00
_cell.angle_gamma   90.00
#
_symmetry.space_group_name_H-M   'P 1'
#
loop_
_entity.id
_entity.type
_entity.pdbx_description
1 polymer ?
#
loop_
_entity_poly.entity_id
_entity_poly.type
_entity_poly.pdbx_seq_one_letter_code
_entity_poly.pdbx_strand_id
1 'polypeptide(L)'
;MRYSRLPLFCLMALSSLVHAGDKNCDLAAPPKSAAINSVHGYFIFMFPRSIASNYTGCRTIWGERGEVFMTVKYENGLPYTLTQFNPEDRKPVLECRYNNKTLKTARKGCPSYARMVEDAAREWPSVEESQLLPLPRPEQDPRRD
;
A
#
# COMPACT_ATOMS: atom_id res chain seq x y z
N MET A 1 19.13 36.28 -56.32
CA MET A 1 19.74 36.64 -55.02
C MET A 1 18.63 36.97 -54.02
N ARG A 2 18.57 36.21 -52.92
CA ARG A 2 18.12 36.53 -51.55
C ARG A 2 17.39 35.32 -50.95
N TYR A 3 18.14 34.62 -50.11
CA TYR A 3 17.73 33.55 -49.23
C TYR A 3 16.81 34.10 -48.13
N SER A 4 15.79 33.34 -47.73
CA SER A 4 15.26 33.44 -46.37
C SER A 4 15.02 32.05 -45.80
N ARG A 5 15.75 31.82 -44.71
CA ARG A 5 15.89 30.61 -43.92
C ARG A 5 14.62 30.41 -43.10
N LEU A 6 13.99 29.24 -43.17
CA LEU A 6 13.05 28.82 -42.13
C LEU A 6 13.79 27.93 -41.11
N PRO A 7 13.54 28.13 -39.80
CA PRO A 7 14.31 27.52 -38.74
C PRO A 7 13.94 26.05 -38.51
N LEU A 8 15.00 25.32 -38.18
CA LEU A 8 15.07 23.97 -37.68
C LEU A 8 14.18 23.82 -36.42
N PHE A 9 13.04 23.13 -36.55
CA PHE A 9 12.24 22.70 -35.40
C PHE A 9 12.96 21.53 -34.71
N CYS A 10 13.72 21.85 -33.66
CA CYS A 10 14.28 20.90 -32.72
C CYS A 10 13.17 20.40 -31.78
N LEU A 11 12.47 19.33 -32.17
CA LEU A 11 11.56 18.59 -31.28
C LEU A 11 12.42 17.79 -30.28
N MET A 12 12.73 18.42 -29.15
CA MET A 12 13.22 17.70 -27.98
C MET A 12 12.07 16.84 -27.44
N ALA A 13 12.10 15.54 -27.77
CA ALA A 13 11.33 14.54 -27.07
C ALA A 13 11.89 14.41 -25.65
N LEU A 14 11.30 15.14 -24.69
CA LEU A 14 11.47 14.83 -23.27
C LEU A 14 10.78 13.48 -23.03
N SER A 15 11.55 12.40 -23.10
CA SER A 15 11.19 11.12 -22.53
C SER A 15 11.11 11.29 -21.01
N SER A 16 9.93 11.64 -20.50
CA SER A 16 9.63 11.52 -19.09
C SER A 16 9.78 10.04 -18.71
N LEU A 17 10.90 9.70 -18.09
CA LEU A 17 11.02 8.53 -17.22
C LEU A 17 10.06 8.76 -16.06
N VAL A 18 8.77 8.48 -16.28
CA VAL A 18 7.84 8.20 -15.21
C VAL A 18 8.37 6.90 -14.61
N HIS A 19 9.22 7.02 -13.58
CA HIS A 19 9.36 5.96 -12.61
C HIS A 19 7.92 5.63 -12.23
N ALA A 20 7.44 4.46 -12.64
CA ALA A 20 6.12 4.00 -12.26
C ALA A 20 6.12 3.99 -10.74
N GLY A 21 5.57 5.05 -10.13
CA GLY A 21 5.50 5.16 -8.67
C GLY A 21 4.84 3.89 -8.17
N ASP A 22 5.44 3.27 -7.15
CA ASP A 22 4.89 2.07 -6.55
C ASP A 22 3.41 2.33 -6.21
N LYS A 23 2.50 1.58 -6.85
CA LYS A 23 1.05 1.86 -6.74
C LYS A 23 0.65 1.89 -5.27
N ASN A 24 -0.19 2.85 -4.89
CA ASN A 24 -0.82 2.92 -3.56
C ASN A 24 0.13 3.15 -2.37
N CYS A 25 1.40 3.47 -2.59
CA CYS A 25 2.36 3.65 -1.49
C CYS A 25 2.23 4.98 -0.75
N ASP A 26 1.72 6.02 -1.41
CA ASP A 26 1.62 7.37 -0.85
C ASP A 26 0.18 7.76 -0.47
N LEU A 27 -0.67 6.76 -0.22
CA LEU A 27 -2.06 6.99 0.18
C LEU A 27 -2.14 7.59 1.59
N ALA A 28 -2.61 8.83 1.69
CA ALA A 28 -2.78 9.53 2.96
C ALA A 28 -3.95 9.00 3.80
N ALA A 29 -4.94 8.39 3.16
CA ALA A 29 -6.14 7.81 3.76
C ALA A 29 -6.56 6.56 2.95
N PRO A 30 -7.32 5.63 3.55
CA PRO A 30 -7.85 4.51 2.78
C PRO A 30 -8.84 5.02 1.72
N PRO A 31 -8.80 4.51 0.48
CA PRO A 31 -9.80 4.85 -0.52
C PRO A 31 -11.16 4.22 -0.16
N LYS A 32 -12.27 4.71 -0.73
CA LYS A 32 -13.61 4.10 -0.54
C LYS A 32 -13.66 2.61 -0.87
N SER A 33 -12.84 2.16 -1.82
CA SER A 33 -12.72 0.74 -2.17
C SER A 33 -11.94 -0.11 -1.17
N ALA A 34 -11.37 0.45 -0.10
CA ALA A 34 -10.72 -0.30 0.96
C ALA A 34 -11.70 -1.30 1.60
N ALA A 35 -11.20 -2.48 1.95
CA ALA A 35 -11.95 -3.44 2.76
C ALA A 35 -12.06 -2.93 4.19
N ILE A 36 -13.14 -3.30 4.87
CA ILE A 36 -13.31 -3.09 6.31
C ILE A 36 -13.35 -4.46 6.99
N ASN A 37 -12.69 -4.57 8.14
CA ASN A 37 -12.84 -5.71 9.03
C ASN A 37 -12.98 -5.22 10.48
N SER A 38 -13.59 -6.03 11.35
CA SER A 38 -13.69 -5.75 12.79
C SER A 38 -12.80 -6.74 13.55
N VAL A 39 -11.86 -6.20 14.32
CA VAL A 39 -10.91 -6.98 15.12
C VAL A 39 -10.98 -6.47 16.55
N HIS A 40 -11.42 -7.32 17.47
CA HIS A 40 -11.56 -7.00 18.90
C HIS A 40 -12.38 -5.72 19.18
N GLY A 41 -13.40 -5.46 18.38
CA GLY A 41 -14.29 -4.29 18.53
C GLY A 41 -13.78 -3.01 17.87
N TYR A 42 -12.63 -3.05 17.18
CA TYR A 42 -12.10 -1.95 16.37
C TYR A 42 -12.27 -2.25 14.88
N PHE A 43 -12.58 -1.23 14.09
CA PHE A 43 -12.53 -1.33 12.64
C PHE A 43 -11.12 -1.07 12.11
N ILE A 44 -10.72 -1.90 11.14
CA ILE A 44 -9.50 -1.73 10.38
C ILE A 44 -9.83 -1.71 8.89
N PHE A 45 -9.06 -0.92 8.17
CA PHE A 45 -9.28 -0.66 6.75
C PHE A 45 -8.05 -1.14 5.98
N MET A 46 -8.23 -1.87 4.87
CA MET A 46 -7.11 -2.39 4.09
C MET A 46 -7.27 -2.12 2.60
N PHE A 47 -6.21 -1.68 1.96
CA PHE A 47 -6.18 -1.47 0.52
C PHE A 47 -4.80 -1.78 -0.10
N PRO A 48 -4.73 -2.49 -1.25
CA PRO A 48 -5.86 -3.16 -1.92
C PRO A 48 -6.38 -4.37 -1.14
N ARG A 49 -7.61 -4.82 -1.45
CA ARG A 49 -8.30 -5.93 -0.76
C ARG A 49 -7.66 -7.30 -1.02
N SER A 50 -7.10 -7.45 -2.22
CA SER A 50 -6.40 -8.64 -2.69
C SER A 50 -5.15 -8.22 -3.46
N ILE A 51 -4.20 -9.14 -3.61
CA ILE A 51 -2.92 -8.92 -4.27
C ILE A 51 -2.83 -9.88 -5.45
N ALA A 52 -2.83 -9.34 -6.67
CA ALA A 52 -2.61 -10.14 -7.87
C ALA A 52 -1.14 -10.59 -7.95
N SER A 53 -0.89 -11.70 -8.65
CA SER A 53 0.46 -12.27 -8.83
C SER A 53 1.42 -11.36 -9.61
N ASN A 54 0.93 -10.33 -10.30
CA ASN A 54 1.74 -9.34 -11.00
C ASN A 54 1.71 -7.95 -10.33
N TYR A 55 1.20 -7.86 -9.10
CA TYR A 55 1.05 -6.59 -8.42
C TYR A 55 2.41 -6.04 -7.93
N THR A 56 2.70 -4.79 -8.27
CA THR A 56 3.82 -4.01 -7.71
C THR A 56 3.25 -2.73 -7.12
N GLY A 57 3.52 -2.51 -5.83
CA GLY A 57 2.92 -1.42 -5.05
C GLY A 57 2.85 -1.73 -3.56
N CYS A 58 2.03 -0.98 -2.83
CA CYS A 58 1.81 -1.14 -1.40
C CYS A 58 0.42 -1.70 -1.08
N ARG A 59 0.34 -2.49 -0.01
CA ARG A 59 -0.88 -2.73 0.73
C ARG A 59 -0.76 -2.09 2.10
N THR A 60 -1.73 -1.26 2.46
CA THR A 60 -1.71 -0.53 3.73
C THR A 60 -2.93 -0.89 4.55
N ILE A 61 -2.73 -0.94 5.87
CA ILE A 61 -3.78 -1.14 6.88
C ILE A 61 -3.87 0.12 7.73
N TRP A 62 -5.08 0.66 7.87
CA TRP A 62 -5.41 1.82 8.68
C TRP A 62 -6.34 1.46 9.83
N GLY A 63 -6.32 2.28 10.89
CA GLY A 63 -7.32 2.29 11.96
C GLY A 63 -8.47 3.26 11.71
N GLU A 64 -9.41 3.34 12.65
CA GLU A 64 -10.65 4.15 12.58
C GLU A 64 -10.42 5.65 12.43
N ARG A 65 -9.26 6.17 12.88
CA ARG A 65 -8.92 7.60 12.76
C ARG A 65 -8.04 7.86 11.53
N GLY A 66 -7.87 6.86 10.66
CA GLY A 66 -6.98 6.94 9.50
C GLY A 66 -5.49 6.92 9.88
N GLU A 67 -5.15 6.50 11.10
CA GLU A 67 -3.77 6.17 11.45
C GLU A 67 -3.30 4.97 10.61
N VAL A 68 -2.05 4.99 10.16
CA VAL A 68 -1.45 3.86 9.45
C VAL A 68 -0.91 2.90 10.50
N PHE A 69 -1.33 1.64 10.49
CA PHE A 69 -0.74 0.61 11.36
C PHE A 69 0.40 -0.12 10.66
N MET A 70 0.20 -0.48 9.40
CA MET A 70 1.14 -1.31 8.66
C MET A 70 1.09 -1.01 7.17
N THR A 71 2.25 -1.05 6.52
CA THR A 71 2.37 -1.09 5.06
C THR A 71 3.23 -2.27 4.66
N VAL A 72 2.78 -3.01 3.66
CA VAL A 72 3.54 -4.08 3.01
C VAL A 72 3.81 -3.69 1.57
N LYS A 73 5.07 -3.70 1.16
CA LYS A 73 5.47 -3.47 -0.24
C LYS A 73 5.59 -4.78 -1.00
N TYR A 74 5.14 -4.76 -2.24
CA TYR A 74 5.06 -5.90 -3.14
C TYR A 74 5.78 -5.62 -4.44
N GLU A 75 6.40 -6.65 -4.98
CA GLU A 75 6.97 -6.68 -6.33
C GLU A 75 6.55 -8.01 -6.97
N ASN A 76 5.88 -7.95 -8.12
CA ASN A 76 5.35 -9.14 -8.81
C ASN A 76 4.55 -10.07 -7.88
N GLY A 77 3.62 -9.49 -7.12
CA GLY A 77 2.74 -10.19 -6.18
C GLY A 77 3.43 -10.70 -4.92
N LEU A 78 4.76 -10.57 -4.80
CA LEU A 78 5.53 -11.07 -3.67
C LEU A 78 5.85 -9.93 -2.69
N PRO A 79 5.56 -10.11 -1.39
CA PRO A 79 5.89 -9.12 -0.39
C PRO A 79 7.41 -9.08 -0.16
N TYR A 80 8.00 -7.89 -0.04
CA TYR A 80 9.46 -7.74 0.19
C TYR A 80 9.82 -6.78 1.32
N THR A 81 8.92 -5.88 1.71
CA THR A 81 9.11 -4.99 2.88
C THR A 81 7.83 -4.94 3.69
N LEU A 82 7.94 -5.04 5.01
CA LEU A 82 6.86 -4.76 5.96
C LEU A 82 7.32 -3.63 6.87
N THR A 83 6.51 -2.59 6.98
CA THR A 83 6.74 -1.47 7.89
C THR A 83 5.54 -1.35 8.83
N GLN A 84 5.79 -1.36 10.14
CA GLN A 84 4.81 -1.02 11.16
C GLN A 84 5.06 0.39 11.66
N PHE A 85 3.99 1.10 11.98
CA PHE A 85 4.05 2.49 12.40
C PHE A 85 3.47 2.66 13.79
N ASN A 86 3.98 3.64 14.53
CA ASN A 86 3.30 4.12 15.72
C ASN A 86 2.04 4.89 15.27
N PRO A 87 0.84 4.51 15.73
CA PRO A 87 -0.41 5.15 15.32
C PRO A 87 -0.51 6.63 15.73
N GLU A 88 0.24 7.07 16.74
CA GLU A 88 0.17 8.45 17.26
C GLU A 88 0.98 9.44 16.41
N ASP A 89 2.19 9.08 16.01
CA ASP A 89 3.12 9.99 15.31
C ASP A 89 3.52 9.52 13.90
N ARG A 90 2.95 8.40 13.44
CA ARG A 90 3.20 7.79 12.12
C ARG A 90 4.67 7.44 11.86
N LYS A 91 5.52 7.36 12.88
CA LYS A 91 6.91 6.97 12.68
C LYS A 91 7.03 5.45 12.55
N PRO A 92 7.89 4.95 11.65
CA PRO A 92 8.20 3.52 11.58
C PRO A 92 8.77 3.02 12.91
N VAL A 93 8.09 2.04 13.53
CA VAL A 93 8.57 1.36 14.75
C VAL A 93 9.28 0.05 14.42
N LEU A 94 8.87 -0.60 13.33
CA LEU A 94 9.48 -1.83 12.82
C LEU A 94 9.56 -1.75 11.31
N GLU A 95 10.71 -2.15 10.75
CA GLU A 95 10.85 -2.35 9.31
C GLU A 95 11.56 -3.69 9.07
N CYS A 96 10.94 -4.53 8.25
CA CYS A 96 11.38 -5.87 7.93
C CYS A 96 11.59 -5.97 6.42
N ARG A 97 12.86 -6.03 5.99
CA ARG A 97 13.22 -6.16 4.57
C ARG A 97 13.65 -7.59 4.27
N TYR A 98 13.12 -8.14 3.19
CA TYR A 98 13.43 -9.49 2.73
C TYR A 98 14.08 -9.41 1.36
N ASN A 99 15.16 -10.17 1.17
CA ASN A 99 15.78 -10.37 -0.12
C ASN A 99 15.98 -11.88 -0.31
N ASN A 100 15.54 -12.41 -1.45
CA ASN A 100 15.53 -13.85 -1.74
C ASN A 100 14.94 -14.64 -0.57
N LYS A 101 13.75 -14.21 -0.10
CA LYS A 101 13.00 -14.85 1.00
C LYS A 101 13.72 -14.86 2.36
N THR A 102 14.84 -14.16 2.48
CA THR A 102 15.67 -14.09 3.69
C THR A 102 15.55 -12.71 4.31
N LEU A 103 15.27 -12.65 5.62
CA LEU A 103 15.25 -11.40 6.37
C LEU A 103 16.65 -10.77 6.38
N LYS A 104 16.74 -9.48 6.01
CA LYS A 104 17.99 -8.71 5.98
C LYS A 104 18.12 -7.73 7.15
N THR A 105 17.01 -7.27 7.69
CA THR A 105 16.98 -6.40 8.87
C THR A 105 17.11 -7.26 10.13
N ALA A 106 18.22 -7.12 10.86
CA ALA A 106 18.48 -7.84 12.11
C ALA A 106 17.70 -7.25 13.30
N ARG A 107 16.39 -7.03 13.15
CA ARG A 107 15.50 -6.53 14.22
C ARG A 107 14.61 -7.64 14.75
N LYS A 108 14.55 -7.76 16.08
CA LYS A 108 13.59 -8.61 16.78
C LYS A 108 12.17 -8.14 16.45
N GLY A 109 11.25 -9.10 16.21
CA GLY A 109 9.85 -8.81 15.90
C GLY A 109 9.48 -8.93 14.42
N CYS A 110 10.45 -9.10 13.52
CA CYS A 110 10.15 -9.40 12.13
C CYS A 110 9.59 -10.83 11.97
N PRO A 111 8.48 -11.03 11.22
CA PRO A 111 7.96 -12.36 10.96
C PRO A 111 8.91 -13.17 10.06
N SER A 112 8.69 -14.48 9.97
CA SER A 112 9.33 -15.26 8.90
C SER A 112 8.78 -14.82 7.53
N TYR A 113 9.56 -15.02 6.46
CA TYR A 113 9.07 -14.72 5.12
C TYR A 113 7.83 -15.54 4.75
N ALA A 114 7.81 -16.82 5.14
CA ALA A 114 6.65 -17.68 4.93
C ALA A 114 5.39 -17.11 5.59
N ARG A 115 5.52 -16.61 6.82
CA ARG A 115 4.40 -15.96 7.51
C ARG A 115 3.93 -14.70 6.80
N MET A 116 4.85 -13.88 6.31
CA MET A 116 4.54 -12.68 5.54
C MET A 116 3.78 -13.03 4.24
N VAL A 117 4.14 -14.11 3.56
CA VAL A 117 3.44 -14.60 2.35
C VAL A 117 2.04 -15.10 2.69
N GLU A 118 1.88 -15.85 3.79
CA GLU A 118 0.58 -16.33 4.26
C GLU A 118 -0.37 -15.16 4.58
N ASP A 119 0.11 -14.17 5.34
CA ASP A 119 -0.66 -12.96 5.66
C ASP A 119 -0.92 -12.09 4.40
N ALA A 120 -0.01 -12.11 3.43
CA ALA A 120 -0.17 -11.46 2.13
C ALA A 120 -1.27 -12.09 1.28
N ALA A 121 -1.38 -13.41 1.30
CA ALA A 121 -2.39 -14.15 0.54
C ALA A 121 -3.81 -14.02 1.12
N ARG A 122 -3.94 -13.53 2.36
CA ARG A 122 -5.24 -13.24 2.95
C ARG A 122 -5.91 -12.09 2.20
N GLU A 123 -7.06 -12.39 1.60
CA GLU A 123 -7.95 -11.43 0.99
C GLU A 123 -9.06 -11.04 1.98
N TRP A 124 -9.58 -9.80 1.87
CA TRP A 124 -10.80 -9.39 2.57
C TRP A 124 -11.92 -9.12 1.56
N PRO A 125 -12.74 -10.15 1.25
CA PRO A 125 -13.80 -10.02 0.27
C PRO A 125 -14.89 -9.07 0.78
N SER A 126 -15.59 -8.41 -0.15
CA SER A 126 -16.72 -7.51 0.17
C SER A 126 -17.89 -8.21 0.86
N VAL A 127 -18.01 -9.53 0.71
CA VAL A 127 -19.05 -10.32 1.37
C VAL A 127 -18.87 -10.32 2.89
N GLU A 128 -17.62 -10.37 3.39
CA GLU A 128 -17.35 -10.29 4.84
C GLU A 128 -17.72 -8.92 5.41
N GLU A 129 -17.46 -7.84 4.66
CA GLU A 129 -17.84 -6.48 5.05
C GLU A 129 -19.36 -6.34 5.24
N SER A 130 -20.16 -7.02 4.40
CA SER A 130 -21.62 -7.00 4.52
C SER A 130 -22.17 -7.70 5.77
N GLN A 131 -21.34 -8.52 6.42
CA GLN A 131 -21.70 -9.27 7.63
C GLN A 131 -21.24 -8.56 8.91
N LEU A 132 -20.56 -7.41 8.80
CA LEU A 132 -20.11 -6.64 9.96
C LEU A 132 -21.32 -6.09 10.73
N LEU A 133 -21.48 -6.56 11.96
CA LEU A 133 -22.45 -6.05 12.91
C LEU A 133 -21.75 -5.77 14.26
N PRO A 134 -21.75 -4.51 14.73
CA PRO A 134 -22.29 -3.32 14.07
C PRO A 134 -21.44 -2.87 12.87
N LEU A 135 -22.02 -2.05 11.99
CA LEU A 135 -21.28 -1.32 10.96
C LEU A 135 -20.49 -0.16 11.60
N PRO A 136 -19.37 0.28 11.00
CA PRO A 136 -18.69 1.50 11.43
C PRO A 136 -19.64 2.70 11.30
N ARG A 137 -19.69 3.52 12.36
CA ARG A 137 -20.38 4.80 12.28
C ARG A 137 -19.66 5.72 11.29
N PRO A 138 -20.33 6.69 10.67
CA PRO A 138 -19.70 7.62 9.73
C PRO A 138 -18.44 8.31 10.30
N GLU A 139 -18.41 8.59 11.60
CA GLU A 139 -17.28 9.24 12.26
C GLU A 139 -16.07 8.30 12.46
N GLN A 140 -16.26 6.99 12.30
CA GLN A 140 -15.25 5.94 12.44
C GLN A 140 -14.76 5.39 11.09
N ASP A 141 -15.34 5.85 9.98
CA ASP A 141 -14.94 5.45 8.62
C ASP A 141 -14.02 6.52 8.01
N PRO A 142 -12.68 6.30 8.00
CA PRO A 142 -11.72 7.26 7.47
C PRO A 142 -11.62 7.22 5.94
N ARG A 143 -12.42 6.41 5.24
CA ARG A 143 -12.29 6.23 3.78
C ARG A 143 -12.66 7.50 3.02
N ARG A 144 -11.90 7.80 1.96
CA ARG A 144 -12.08 9.00 1.11
C ARG A 144 -12.12 8.66 -0.39
N ASP A 145 -12.73 9.56 -1.16
CA ASP A 145 -12.67 9.55 -2.64
C ASP A 145 -11.30 10.05 -3.14
#